data_AF-A0A955CLV9-F1
#
_entry.id   AF-A0A955CLV9-F1
#
_cell.length_a   1.000
_cell.length_b   1.000
_cell.length_c   1.000
_cell.angle_alpha   90.00
_cell.angle_beta   90.00
_cell.angle_gamma   90.00
#
_symmetry.space_group_name_H-M   'P 1'
#
loop_
_entity.id
_entity.type
_entity.pdbx_description
1 polymer ?
#
loop_
_entity_poly.entity_id
_entity_poly.type
_entity_poly.pdbx_seq_one_letter_code
_entity_poly.pdbx_strand_id
1 'polypeptide(L)' 'MLRTPIAIVGMSCRLPGADNLAEYWQLLVEGRDGVVPLPPERLDRSLYFHP' A
#
# COMPACT_ATOMS: atom_id res chain seq x y z
N MET A 1 -37.36 -2.04 -1.00
CA MET A 1 -36.53 -0.90 -0.56
C MET A 1 -35.49 -0.62 -1.63
N LEU A 2 -35.48 0.57 -2.23
CA LEU A 2 -34.39 1.01 -3.10
C LEU A 2 -33.20 1.39 -2.23
N ARG A 3 -32.00 0.90 -2.57
CA ARG A 3 -30.77 1.27 -1.87
C ARG A 3 -30.34 2.65 -2.35
N THR A 4 -30.12 3.58 -1.43
CA THR A 4 -29.54 4.89 -1.74
C THR A 4 -28.07 4.68 -2.16
N PRO A 5 -27.64 5.20 -3.33
CA PRO A 5 -26.24 5.13 -3.73
C PRO A 5 -25.37 5.96 -2.79
N ILE A 6 -24.17 5.46 -2.50
CA ILE A 6 -23.17 6.16 -1.68
C ILE A 6 -22.09 6.71 -2.59
N ALA A 7 -21.80 8.02 -2.46
CA ALA A 7 -20.74 8.68 -3.21
C ALA A 7 -19.41 8.66 -2.44
N ILE A 8 -18.31 8.41 -3.15
CA ILE A 8 -16.96 8.66 -2.66
C ILE A 8 -16.62 10.11 -3.02
N VAL A 9 -16.51 10.97 -2.01
CA VAL A 9 -16.29 12.42 -2.20
C VAL A 9 -14.83 12.84 -2.04
N GLY A 10 -13.94 11.90 -1.72
CA GLY A 10 -12.51 12.14 -1.56
C GLY A 10 -11.76 10.84 -1.26
N MET A 11 -10.46 10.84 -1.51
CA MET A 11 -9.57 9.70 -1.28
C MET A 11 -8.18 10.18 -0.84
N SER A 12 -7.50 9.36 -0.05
CA SER A 12 -6.06 9.49 0.24
C SER A 12 -5.51 8.11 0.59
N CYS A 13 -4.21 7.89 0.37
CA CYS A 13 -3.54 6.66 0.76
C CYS A 13 -2.05 6.88 0.97
N ARG A 14 -1.45 5.99 1.75
CA ARG A 14 -0.01 5.77 1.84
C ARG A 14 0.24 4.27 1.86
N LEU A 15 0.93 3.77 0.84
CA LEU A 15 1.08 2.34 0.55
C LEU A 15 2.56 2.02 0.26
N PRO A 16 2.98 0.74 0.29
CA PRO A 16 4.33 0.38 -0.12
C PRO A 16 4.64 0.87 -1.54
N GLY A 17 5.73 1.64 -1.68
CA GLY A 17 6.13 2.23 -2.95
C GLY A 17 5.35 3.46 -3.40
N ALA A 18 4.43 3.99 -2.59
CA ALA A 18 3.66 5.19 -2.92
C ALA A 18 3.22 5.97 -1.68
N ASP A 19 3.70 7.20 -1.53
CA ASP A 19 3.36 8.08 -0.40
C ASP A 19 2.06 8.86 -0.61
N ASN A 20 1.48 8.83 -1.81
CA ASN A 20 0.22 9.49 -2.16
C ASN A 20 -0.52 8.79 -3.31
N LEU A 21 -1.73 9.28 -3.63
CA LEU A 21 -2.58 8.72 -4.69
C LEU A 21 -1.95 8.78 -6.09
N ALA A 22 -1.21 9.85 -6.40
CA ALA A 22 -0.61 10.01 -7.71
C ALA A 22 0.50 8.97 -7.93
N GLU A 23 1.36 8.77 -6.93
CA GLU A 23 2.38 7.74 -6.94
C GLU A 23 1.77 6.33 -6.97
N TYR A 24 0.70 6.10 -6.21
CA TYR A 24 0.01 4.82 -6.22
C TYR A 24 -0.58 4.50 -7.60
N TRP A 25 -1.19 5.49 -8.25
CA TRP A 25 -1.69 5.34 -9.61
C TRP A 25 -0.58 4.99 -10.61
N GLN A 26 0.58 5.67 -10.52
CA GLN A 26 1.73 5.34 -11.37
C GLN A 26 2.24 3.92 -11.13
N LEU A 27 2.38 3.50 -9.86
CA LEU A 27 2.80 2.14 -9.49
C LEU A 27 1.90 1.09 -10.16
N LEU A 28 0.57 1.28 -10.11
CA LEU A 28 -0.39 0.38 -10.73
C LEU A 28 -0.30 0.36 -12.26
N VAL A 29 -0.24 1.53 -12.89
CA VAL A 29 -0.18 1.66 -14.36
C VAL A 29 1.11 1.04 -14.92
N GLU A 30 2.22 1.21 -14.21
CA GLU A 30 3.52 0.65 -14.58
C GLU A 30 3.67 -0.84 -14.20
N GLY A 31 2.74 -1.39 -13.40
CA GLY A 31 2.80 -2.78 -12.94
C GLY A 31 4.01 -3.08 -12.04
N ARG A 32 4.48 -2.09 -11.27
CA ARG A 32 5.63 -2.25 -10.37
C ARG A 32 5.25 -3.00 -9.10
N ASP A 33 6.19 -3.79 -8.57
CA ASP A 33 6.07 -4.45 -7.27
C ASP A 33 6.51 -3.50 -6.14
N GLY A 34 5.65 -3.35 -5.14
CA GLY A 34 5.91 -2.54 -3.94
C GLY A 34 6.46 -3.35 -2.75
N VAL A 35 6.62 -4.67 -2.89
CA VAL A 35 7.17 -5.53 -1.83
C VAL A 35 8.65 -5.27 -1.67
N VAL A 36 9.06 -4.97 -0.43
CA VAL A 36 10.46 -4.72 -0.05
C VAL A 36 10.84 -5.59 1.16
N PRO A 37 12.14 -5.84 1.39
CA PRO A 37 12.60 -6.46 2.62
C PRO A 37 12.10 -5.70 3.86
N LEU A 38 11.82 -6.43 4.94
CA LEU A 38 11.44 -5.84 6.22
C LEU A 38 12.58 -4.93 6.72
N PRO A 39 12.34 -3.63 6.95
CA PRO A 39 13.38 -2.74 7.43
C PRO A 39 13.88 -3.18 8.82
N PRO A 40 15.20 -3.30 9.04
CA PRO A 40 15.76 -3.77 10.31
C PRO A 40 15.41 -2.85 11.50
N GLU A 41 15.15 -1.56 11.24
CA GLU A 41 14.72 -0.62 12.29
C GLU A 41 13.30 -0.91 12.81
N ARG A 42 12.47 -1.63 12.04
CA ARG A 42 11.15 -2.07 12.49
C ARG A 42 11.21 -3.34 13.31
N LEU A 43 12.03 -4.29 12.85
CA LEU A 43 12.19 -5.60 13.49
C LEU A 43 13.48 -6.27 12.99
N ASP A 44 14.28 -6.78 13.92
CA ASP A 44 15.38 -7.67 13.59
C ASP A 44 14.82 -9.04 13.18
N ARG A 45 14.78 -9.29 11.87
CA ARG A 45 14.27 -10.53 11.27
C ARG A 45 15.04 -11.77 11.74
N SER A 46 16.32 -11.64 12.11
CA SER A 46 17.15 -12.77 12.50
C SER A 46 16.68 -13.46 13.78
N LEU A 47 15.96 -12.73 14.64
CA LEU A 47 15.45 -13.23 15.90
C LEU A 47 14.23 -14.14 15.75
N TYR A 48 13.50 -14.05 14.62
CA TYR A 48 12.18 -14.67 14.46
C TYR A 48 12.04 -15.54 13.21
N PHE A 49 12.88 -15.37 12.20
CA PHE A 49 12.75 -16.11 10.95
C PHE A 49 13.36 -17.52 11.08
N HIS A 50 12.56 -18.54 10.75
CA HIS A 50 13.00 -19.91 10.49
C HIS A 50 12.55 -20.29 9.07
N PRO A 51 13.43 -20.87 8.21
CA PRO A 51 13.09 -21.29 6.86
C PRO A 51 11.97 -22.33 6.79
#